data_AF-A0A382UD80-F1
#
_entry.id   AF-A0A382UD80-F1
#
_cell.length_a   1.000
_cell.length_b   1.000
_cell.length_c   1.000
_cell.angle_alpha   90.00
_cell.angle_beta   90.00
_cell.angle_gamma   90.00
#
_symmetry.space_group_name_H-M   'P 1'
#
loop_
_entity.id
_entity.type
_entity.pdbx_description
1 polymer ?
#
loop_
_entity_poly.entity_id
_entity_poly.type
_entity_poly.pdbx_seq_one_letter_code
_entity_poly.pdbx_strand_id
1 'polypeptide(L)'
;KGARISIRKRHKFMDDMARKVGKKFGKDVLCLIDFAKGGFFSLISPSKVKSTRLGRLFDSFTHTQVSYTSHCLERFSERAESAENCIINMDSFMNEALLTYGENTGHLTCPSGVFAYEIANGRMIVKTYINFDLLSEDQIDKFYGSGTATVVPKEYIAEHPVQADFRLVDESEG
;
A
#
# COMPACT_ATOMS: atom_id res chain seq x y z
N LYS A 1 -8.21 7.68 22.81
CA LYS A 1 -6.75 7.43 22.70
C LYS A 1 -6.51 6.50 21.53
N GLY A 2 -6.24 7.05 20.35
CA GLY A 2 -5.93 6.27 19.16
C GLY A 2 -4.54 5.64 19.28
N ALA A 3 -4.45 4.33 19.19
CA ALA A 3 -3.17 3.61 19.23
C ALA A 3 -2.66 3.38 17.81
N ARG A 4 -1.39 3.74 17.55
CA ARG A 4 -0.73 3.56 16.24
C ARG A 4 0.18 2.33 16.25
N ILE A 5 0.20 1.60 15.14
CA ILE A 5 1.04 0.41 14.94
C ILE A 5 2.27 0.82 14.13
N SER A 6 3.46 0.38 14.55
CA SER A 6 4.70 0.61 13.80
C SER A 6 4.71 -0.10 12.46
N ILE A 7 5.40 0.49 11.48
CA ILE A 7 5.55 -0.07 10.12
C ILE A 7 6.13 -1.49 10.20
N ARG A 8 7.13 -1.68 11.07
CA ARG A 8 7.79 -2.99 11.27
C ARG A 8 6.81 -4.07 11.71
N LYS A 9 5.84 -3.75 12.57
CA LYS A 9 4.82 -4.71 13.02
C LYS A 9 3.83 -5.03 11.90
N ARG A 10 3.45 -4.03 11.08
CA ARG A 10 2.57 -4.25 9.91
C ARG A 10 3.24 -5.18 8.89
N HIS A 11 4.50 -4.93 8.53
CA HIS A 11 5.28 -5.81 7.65
C HIS A 11 5.34 -7.25 8.17
N LYS A 12 5.76 -7.43 9.43
CA LYS A 12 5.84 -8.76 10.03
C LYS A 12 4.51 -9.50 9.98
N PHE A 13 3.41 -8.78 10.27
CA PHE A 13 2.07 -9.35 10.18
C PHE A 13 1.75 -9.82 8.75
N MET A 14 1.96 -8.95 7.77
CA MET A 14 1.70 -9.26 6.36
C MET A 14 2.48 -10.51 5.92
N ASP A 15 3.78 -10.56 6.20
CA ASP A 15 4.65 -11.68 5.85
C ASP A 15 4.23 -13.00 6.53
N ASP A 16 3.94 -12.94 7.83
CA ASP A 16 3.56 -14.12 8.61
C ASP A 16 2.21 -14.69 8.15
N MET A 17 1.24 -13.82 7.89
CA MET A 17 -0.09 -14.22 7.44
C MET A 17 -0.08 -14.69 5.99
N ALA A 18 0.57 -13.97 5.08
CA ALA A 18 0.76 -14.38 3.69
C ALA A 18 1.36 -15.79 3.62
N ARG A 19 2.44 -16.04 4.38
CA ARG A 19 3.11 -17.33 4.43
C ARG A 19 2.22 -18.45 4.98
N LYS A 20 1.47 -18.19 6.06
CA LYS A 20 0.55 -19.19 6.65
C LYS A 20 -0.58 -19.55 5.70
N VAL A 21 -1.22 -18.53 5.10
CA VAL A 21 -2.33 -18.72 4.17
C VAL A 21 -1.84 -19.40 2.90
N GLY A 22 -0.72 -18.95 2.33
CA GLY A 22 -0.15 -19.56 1.14
C GLY A 22 0.19 -21.04 1.31
N LYS A 23 0.80 -21.42 2.45
CA LYS A 23 1.04 -22.84 2.79
C LYS A 23 -0.24 -23.66 2.89
N LYS A 24 -1.31 -23.10 3.46
CA LYS A 24 -2.58 -23.80 3.64
C LYS A 24 -3.33 -24.04 2.33
N PHE A 25 -3.25 -23.08 1.40
CA PHE A 25 -4.03 -23.13 0.15
C PHE A 25 -3.20 -23.48 -1.09
N GLY A 26 -1.88 -23.64 -0.96
CA GLY A 26 -0.99 -23.95 -2.09
C GLY A 26 -0.98 -22.85 -3.16
N LYS A 27 -1.19 -21.60 -2.76
CA LYS A 27 -1.26 -20.44 -3.65
C LYS A 27 -0.35 -19.34 -3.13
N ASP A 28 0.09 -18.47 -4.03
CA ASP A 28 0.75 -17.25 -3.62
C ASP A 28 -0.31 -16.22 -3.21
N VAL A 29 -0.28 -15.80 -1.94
CA VAL A 29 -1.29 -14.92 -1.32
C VAL A 29 -0.59 -13.78 -0.62
N LEU A 30 -1.06 -12.55 -0.85
CA LEU A 30 -0.67 -11.36 -0.11
C LEU A 30 -1.81 -10.95 0.83
N CYS A 31 -1.54 -10.92 2.13
CA CYS A 31 -2.50 -10.53 3.16
C CYS A 31 -2.25 -9.07 3.56
N LEU A 32 -3.26 -8.22 3.37
CA LEU A 32 -3.27 -6.79 3.70
C LEU A 32 -4.15 -6.53 4.93
N ILE A 33 -3.83 -5.46 5.64
CA ILE A 33 -4.71 -4.90 6.67
C ILE A 33 -5.64 -3.92 5.96
N ASP A 34 -6.96 -4.17 6.00
CA ASP A 34 -7.97 -3.28 5.45
C ASP A 34 -8.43 -2.32 6.53
N PHE A 35 -7.88 -1.12 6.48
CA PHE A 35 -8.13 -0.08 7.46
C PHE A 35 -9.57 0.46 7.40
N ALA A 36 -10.19 0.52 6.22
CA ALA A 36 -11.60 0.92 6.10
C ALA A 36 -12.54 -0.06 6.82
N LYS A 37 -12.17 -1.34 6.90
CA LYS A 37 -13.02 -2.40 7.48
C LYS A 37 -12.54 -2.90 8.85
N GLY A 38 -11.40 -2.42 9.35
CA GLY A 38 -10.78 -2.92 10.58
C GLY A 38 -10.45 -4.42 10.53
N GLY A 39 -10.13 -4.94 9.34
CA GLY A 39 -10.01 -6.38 9.08
C GLY A 39 -8.87 -6.72 8.13
N PHE A 40 -8.94 -7.92 7.53
CA PHE A 40 -7.93 -8.39 6.58
C PHE A 40 -8.50 -8.49 5.18
N PHE A 41 -7.67 -8.17 4.19
CA PHE A 41 -7.96 -8.41 2.78
C PHE A 41 -6.87 -9.32 2.21
N SER A 42 -7.24 -10.20 1.28
CA SER A 42 -6.28 -11.11 0.66
C SER A 42 -6.30 -10.94 -0.86
N LEU A 43 -5.12 -10.74 -1.41
CA LEU A 43 -4.86 -10.80 -2.84
C LEU A 43 -4.27 -12.17 -3.16
N ILE A 44 -4.61 -12.73 -4.30
CA ILE A 44 -4.19 -14.07 -4.71
C ILE A 44 -3.66 -13.98 -6.13
N SER A 45 -2.51 -14.59 -6.39
CA SER A 45 -1.94 -14.61 -7.74
C SER A 45 -2.83 -15.45 -8.66
N PRO A 46 -3.41 -14.88 -9.73
CA PRO A 46 -4.34 -15.57 -10.60
C PRO A 46 -3.58 -16.46 -11.58
N SER A 47 -4.17 -17.59 -11.93
CA SER A 47 -3.54 -18.60 -12.81
C SER A 47 -3.42 -18.17 -14.28
N LYS A 48 -4.08 -17.07 -14.68
CA LYS A 48 -4.06 -16.54 -16.05
C LYS A 48 -4.03 -15.02 -16.05
N VAL A 49 -3.01 -14.44 -16.66
CA VAL A 49 -2.92 -12.98 -16.90
C VAL A 49 -3.63 -12.67 -18.22
N LYS A 50 -4.67 -11.83 -18.18
CA LYS A 50 -5.22 -11.20 -19.39
C LYS A 50 -4.88 -9.71 -19.35
N SER A 51 -4.38 -9.18 -20.46
CA SER A 51 -4.17 -7.74 -20.62
C SER A 51 -5.48 -6.99 -20.37
N THR A 52 -5.42 -5.88 -19.64
CA THR A 52 -6.59 -5.05 -19.36
C THR A 52 -6.79 -3.99 -20.45
N ARG A 53 -7.92 -3.28 -20.42
CA ARG A 53 -8.19 -2.12 -21.30
C ARG A 53 -7.19 -0.96 -21.12
N LEU A 54 -6.40 -0.95 -20.04
CA LEU A 54 -5.51 0.16 -19.65
C LEU A 54 -4.04 -0.08 -20.02
N GLY A 55 -3.76 -0.97 -20.98
CA GLY A 55 -2.42 -1.27 -21.48
C GLY A 55 -1.89 -2.66 -21.09
N ARG A 56 -0.62 -2.92 -21.43
CA ARG A 56 0.09 -4.14 -20.99
C ARG A 56 0.31 -4.07 -19.48
N LEU A 57 0.18 -5.22 -18.82
CA LEU A 57 0.49 -5.35 -17.40
C LEU A 57 1.89 -5.95 -17.23
N PHE A 58 2.63 -5.41 -16.28
CA PHE A 58 3.93 -5.90 -15.84
C PHE A 58 3.80 -6.33 -14.39
N ASP A 59 4.41 -7.46 -14.03
CA ASP A 59 4.31 -8.00 -12.68
C ASP A 59 5.38 -7.41 -11.77
N SER A 60 5.02 -7.19 -10.50
CA SER A 60 5.98 -6.89 -9.45
C SER A 60 6.91 -8.08 -9.20
N PHE A 61 8.18 -7.82 -8.90
CA PHE A 61 9.14 -8.85 -8.48
C PHE A 61 8.95 -9.23 -7.01
N THR A 62 8.45 -8.30 -6.20
CA THR A 62 8.28 -8.47 -4.75
C THR A 62 6.95 -9.13 -4.40
N HIS A 63 5.86 -8.72 -5.07
CA HIS A 63 4.50 -9.20 -4.78
C HIS A 63 3.83 -9.69 -6.05
N THR A 64 3.75 -11.00 -6.27
CA THR A 64 3.17 -11.57 -7.50
C THR A 64 1.68 -11.23 -7.69
N GLN A 65 1.01 -10.72 -6.65
CA GLN A 65 -0.38 -10.29 -6.69
C GLN A 65 -0.55 -8.84 -7.15
N VAL A 66 0.56 -8.11 -7.33
CA VAL A 66 0.58 -6.72 -7.76
C VAL A 66 1.10 -6.64 -9.20
N SER A 67 0.37 -5.90 -10.04
CA SER A 67 0.79 -5.60 -11.41
C SER A 67 0.72 -4.10 -11.69
N TYR A 68 1.63 -3.63 -12.53
CA TYR A 68 1.75 -2.25 -12.98
C TYR A 68 1.28 -2.14 -14.44
N THR A 69 0.46 -1.15 -14.76
CA THR A 69 0.16 -0.83 -16.17
C THR A 69 1.37 -0.17 -16.84
N SER A 70 1.51 -0.33 -18.15
CA SER A 70 2.49 0.43 -18.95
C SER A 70 2.41 1.93 -18.67
N HIS A 71 1.19 2.47 -18.62
CA HIS A 71 0.92 3.87 -18.32
C HIS A 71 1.42 4.30 -16.92
N CYS A 72 1.32 3.41 -15.93
CA CYS A 72 1.86 3.67 -14.60
C CYS A 72 3.39 3.73 -14.60
N LEU A 73 4.03 2.78 -15.29
CA LEU A 73 5.49 2.71 -15.38
C LEU A 73 6.09 3.91 -16.10
N GLU A 74 5.48 4.34 -17.21
CA GLU A 74 5.89 5.53 -17.95
C GLU A 74 5.83 6.77 -17.04
N ARG A 75 4.67 7.02 -16.42
CA ARG A 75 4.50 8.15 -15.49
C ARG A 75 5.44 8.08 -14.29
N PHE A 76 5.67 6.90 -13.73
CA PHE A 76 6.60 6.74 -12.63
C PHE A 76 8.03 7.09 -13.08
N SER A 77 8.46 6.57 -14.23
CA SER A 77 9.81 6.84 -14.76
C SER A 77 10.07 8.32 -15.02
N GLU A 78 9.07 9.06 -15.49
CA GLU A 78 9.16 10.50 -15.72
C GLU A 78 9.23 11.31 -14.42
N ARG A 79 8.71 10.78 -13.31
CA ARG A 79 8.42 11.54 -12.07
C ARG A 79 9.24 11.12 -10.86
N ALA A 80 9.90 9.96 -10.91
CA ALA A 80 10.67 9.41 -9.79
C ALA A 80 12.16 9.78 -9.85
N GLU A 81 12.59 10.54 -10.87
CA GLU A 81 13.95 11.07 -11.05
C GLU A 81 15.07 10.07 -10.69
N SER A 82 14.98 8.83 -11.20
CA SER A 82 15.94 7.77 -10.88
C SER A 82 16.54 7.14 -12.13
N ALA A 83 17.83 6.83 -12.05
CA ALA A 83 18.56 6.07 -13.07
C ALA A 83 18.42 4.54 -12.90
N GLU A 84 17.75 4.08 -11.83
CA GLU A 84 17.54 2.65 -11.57
C GLU A 84 16.40 2.06 -12.40
N ASN A 85 16.28 0.73 -12.37
CA ASN A 85 15.18 0.06 -13.04
C ASN A 85 13.83 0.50 -12.42
N CYS A 86 12.96 1.06 -13.26
CA CYS A 86 11.66 1.60 -12.86
C CYS A 86 10.80 0.60 -12.06
N ILE A 87 10.81 -0.69 -12.42
CA ILE A 87 10.02 -1.71 -11.74
C ILE A 87 10.59 -1.99 -10.34
N ILE A 88 11.92 -2.02 -10.19
CA ILE A 88 12.58 -2.23 -8.88
C ILE A 88 12.26 -1.07 -7.92
N ASN A 89 12.33 0.16 -8.42
CA ASN A 89 11.94 1.35 -7.63
C ASN A 89 10.45 1.34 -7.26
N MET A 90 9.58 1.01 -8.22
CA MET A 90 8.15 0.89 -7.95
C MET A 90 7.88 -0.16 -6.86
N ASP A 91 8.53 -1.32 -6.93
CA ASP A 91 8.42 -2.36 -5.90
C ASP A 91 8.84 -1.85 -4.51
N SER A 92 9.93 -1.10 -4.43
CA SER A 92 10.39 -0.49 -3.18
C SER A 92 9.30 0.42 -2.58
N PHE A 93 8.73 1.31 -3.39
CA PHE A 93 7.68 2.24 -2.94
C PHE A 93 6.38 1.49 -2.63
N MET A 94 6.08 0.43 -3.37
CA MET A 94 4.89 -0.38 -3.20
C MET A 94 4.89 -1.13 -1.86
N ASN A 95 6.06 -1.59 -1.39
CA ASN A 95 6.17 -2.24 -0.08
C ASN A 95 5.63 -1.34 1.04
N GLU A 96 5.98 -0.06 1.01
CA GLU A 96 5.46 0.91 1.97
C GLU A 96 4.00 1.25 1.69
N ALA A 97 3.65 1.44 0.42
CA ALA A 97 2.30 1.83 0.02
C ALA A 97 1.24 0.79 0.44
N LEU A 98 1.54 -0.50 0.32
CA LEU A 98 0.63 -1.59 0.72
C LEU A 98 0.24 -1.54 2.20
N LEU A 99 1.06 -0.91 3.05
CA LEU A 99 0.77 -0.73 4.47
C LEU A 99 -0.34 0.29 4.73
N THR A 100 -0.77 1.04 3.72
CA THR A 100 -1.82 2.08 3.79
C THR A 100 -3.14 1.58 3.18
N TYR A 101 -3.22 0.29 2.87
CA TYR A 101 -4.40 -0.29 2.24
C TYR A 101 -5.66 -0.07 3.09
N GLY A 102 -6.70 0.47 2.46
CA GLY A 102 -7.95 0.80 3.12
C GLY A 102 -7.92 2.11 3.92
N GLU A 103 -6.79 2.81 4.04
CA GLU A 103 -6.78 4.17 4.60
C GLU A 103 -7.46 5.14 3.62
N ASN A 104 -7.18 4.99 2.32
CA ASN A 104 -7.81 5.75 1.25
C ASN A 104 -8.37 4.79 0.19
N THR A 105 -9.68 4.87 -0.09
CA THR A 105 -10.29 3.96 -1.07
C THR A 105 -9.69 4.21 -2.47
N GLY A 106 -9.17 3.14 -3.09
CA GLY A 106 -8.55 3.18 -4.43
C GLY A 106 -7.17 3.83 -4.49
N HIS A 107 -6.61 4.26 -3.35
CA HIS A 107 -5.31 4.93 -3.30
C HIS A 107 -4.42 4.33 -2.21
N LEU A 108 -3.13 4.21 -2.50
CA LEU A 108 -2.10 3.84 -1.53
C LEU A 108 -1.10 4.98 -1.46
N THR A 109 -0.70 5.36 -0.26
CA THR A 109 0.23 6.46 -0.03
C THR A 109 1.59 5.91 0.36
N CYS A 110 2.65 6.49 -0.18
CA CYS A 110 4.02 6.31 0.27
C CYS A 110 4.65 7.69 0.53
N PRO A 111 5.85 7.76 1.14
CA PRO A 111 6.51 9.04 1.39
C PRO A 111 6.77 9.88 0.12
N SER A 112 6.88 9.23 -1.04
CA SER A 112 7.21 9.91 -2.31
C SER A 112 5.99 10.26 -3.17
N GLY A 113 4.80 9.76 -2.82
CA GLY A 113 3.58 10.04 -3.59
C GLY A 113 2.46 9.03 -3.38
N VAL A 114 1.55 8.99 -4.34
CA VAL A 114 0.30 8.22 -4.25
C VAL A 114 0.14 7.32 -5.47
N PHE A 115 -0.17 6.05 -5.21
CA PHE A 115 -0.55 5.07 -6.21
C PHE A 115 -2.07 4.94 -6.28
N ALA A 116 -2.63 5.08 -7.47
CA ALA A 116 -4.03 4.71 -7.71
C ALA A 116 -4.10 3.25 -8.16
N TYR A 117 -5.01 2.49 -7.57
CA TYR A 117 -5.16 1.06 -7.86
C TYR A 117 -6.62 0.65 -8.07
N GLU A 118 -6.79 -0.50 -8.72
CA GLU A 118 -8.05 -1.27 -8.70
C GLU A 118 -7.77 -2.71 -8.28
N ILE A 119 -8.77 -3.40 -7.73
CA ILE A 119 -8.71 -4.84 -7.51
C ILE A 119 -9.48 -5.54 -8.63
N ALA A 120 -8.80 -6.42 -9.36
CA ALA A 120 -9.40 -7.21 -10.43
C ALA A 120 -8.94 -8.66 -10.33
N ASN A 121 -9.90 -9.60 -10.31
CA ASN A 121 -9.65 -11.04 -10.25
C ASN A 121 -8.68 -11.46 -9.10
N GLY A 122 -8.77 -10.80 -7.95
CA GLY A 122 -7.91 -11.09 -6.79
C GLY A 122 -6.50 -10.50 -6.88
N ARG A 123 -6.17 -9.72 -7.91
CA ARG A 123 -4.93 -8.92 -7.99
C ARG A 123 -5.19 -7.45 -7.73
N MET A 124 -4.14 -6.78 -7.28
CA MET A 124 -4.05 -5.34 -7.30
C MET A 124 -3.40 -4.90 -8.61
N ILE A 125 -4.07 -4.00 -9.32
CA ILE A 125 -3.55 -3.39 -10.54
C ILE A 125 -3.32 -1.92 -10.29
N VAL A 126 -2.06 -1.51 -10.28
CA VAL A 126 -1.66 -0.11 -10.14
C VAL A 126 -1.80 0.58 -11.48
N LYS A 127 -2.60 1.65 -11.51
CA LYS A 127 -2.99 2.35 -12.73
C LYS A 127 -2.15 3.59 -13.00
N THR A 128 -1.76 4.28 -11.94
CA THR A 128 -0.95 5.49 -12.05
C THR A 128 -0.23 5.77 -10.74
N TYR A 129 0.86 6.51 -10.86
CA TYR A 129 1.59 7.11 -9.75
C TYR A 129 1.55 8.62 -9.88
N ILE A 130 1.28 9.30 -8.78
CA ILE A 130 1.30 10.76 -8.65
C ILE A 130 2.40 11.09 -7.64
N ASN A 131 3.46 11.76 -8.10
CA ASN A 131 4.50 12.27 -7.22
C ASN A 131 3.88 13.29 -6.25
N PHE A 132 4.36 13.30 -5.01
CA PHE A 132 3.98 14.26 -3.99
C PHE A 132 3.92 15.71 -4.48
N ASP A 133 4.89 16.16 -5.29
CA ASP A 133 4.98 17.53 -5.81
C ASP A 133 3.83 17.90 -6.78
N LEU A 134 3.09 16.90 -7.27
CA LEU A 134 1.95 17.08 -8.17
C LEU A 134 0.60 17.06 -7.44
N LEU A 135 0.61 16.90 -6.11
CA LEU A 135 -0.61 16.92 -5.30
C LEU A 135 -0.95 18.36 -4.91
N SER A 136 -2.24 18.71 -4.97
CA SER A 136 -2.72 19.96 -4.36
C SER A 136 -2.70 19.87 -2.83
N GLU A 137 -2.73 21.00 -2.13
CA GLU A 137 -2.85 21.04 -0.66
C GLU A 137 -4.03 20.20 -0.16
N ASP A 138 -5.22 20.36 -0.76
CA ASP A 138 -6.40 19.54 -0.44
C ASP A 138 -6.17 18.03 -0.62
N GLN A 139 -5.36 17.63 -1.61
CA GLN A 139 -5.04 16.23 -1.85
C GLN A 139 -4.02 15.73 -0.82
N ILE A 140 -3.04 16.57 -0.46
CA ILE A 140 -2.07 16.27 0.60
C ILE A 140 -2.82 16.07 1.91
N ASP A 141 -3.71 16.99 2.29
CA ASP A 141 -4.51 16.88 3.52
C ASP A 141 -5.42 15.65 3.50
N LYS A 142 -6.02 15.33 2.35
CA LYS A 142 -6.83 14.12 2.21
C LYS A 142 -6.01 12.84 2.39
N PHE A 143 -4.85 12.75 1.75
CA PHE A 143 -4.05 11.52 1.70
C PHE A 143 -3.14 11.35 2.93
N TYR A 144 -2.69 12.45 3.54
CA TYR A 144 -1.68 12.49 4.60
C TYR A 144 -2.13 13.24 5.87
N GLY A 145 -3.34 13.82 5.90
CA GLY A 145 -3.85 14.57 7.05
C GLY A 145 -4.16 13.71 8.30
N SER A 146 -4.58 14.39 9.37
CA SER A 146 -4.62 13.90 10.77
C SER A 146 -5.53 12.69 11.05
N GLY A 147 -6.22 12.14 10.05
CA GLY A 147 -7.40 11.30 10.21
C GLY A 147 -7.32 9.85 9.74
N THR A 148 -6.18 9.26 9.40
CA THR A 148 -6.11 7.79 9.13
C THR A 148 -6.06 6.97 10.44
N ALA A 149 -6.90 7.36 11.39
CA ALA A 149 -7.09 6.71 12.69
C ALA A 149 -7.99 5.49 12.53
N THR A 150 -7.40 4.33 12.31
CA THR A 150 -8.14 3.07 12.37
C THR A 150 -8.07 2.44 13.74
N VAL A 151 -9.25 2.00 14.21
CA VAL A 151 -9.41 1.15 15.39
C VAL A 151 -8.85 -0.24 15.06
N VAL A 152 -7.75 -0.64 15.72
CA VAL A 152 -7.07 -1.92 15.50
C VAL A 152 -7.24 -2.85 16.72
N PRO A 153 -7.32 -4.19 16.56
CA PRO A 153 -7.40 -5.13 17.68
C PRO A 153 -6.27 -4.96 18.70
N LYS A 154 -6.59 -5.15 19.98
CA LYS A 154 -5.72 -4.82 21.13
C LYS A 154 -4.32 -5.44 21.08
N GLU A 155 -4.19 -6.60 20.43
CA GLU A 155 -2.93 -7.35 20.33
C GLU A 155 -1.87 -6.70 19.43
N TYR A 156 -2.24 -5.71 18.62
CA TYR A 156 -1.31 -5.01 17.72
C TYR A 156 -0.94 -3.58 18.18
N ILE A 157 -1.51 -3.13 19.30
CA ILE A 157 -1.28 -1.79 19.88
C ILE A 157 0.16 -1.64 20.40
N ALA A 158 0.82 -0.51 20.10
CA ALA A 158 2.09 -0.15 20.72
C ALA A 158 1.86 0.52 22.08
N GLU A 159 2.56 0.05 23.12
CA GLU A 159 2.38 0.51 24.50
C GLU A 159 3.02 1.88 24.77
N HIS A 160 4.02 2.29 23.96
CA HIS A 160 4.79 3.51 24.18
C HIS A 160 4.92 4.40 22.93
N PRO A 161 4.76 5.75 23.07
CA PRO A 161 4.85 6.71 21.96
C PRO A 161 6.21 6.74 21.24
N VAL A 162 7.29 6.35 21.94
CA VAL A 162 8.66 6.30 21.39
C VAL A 162 8.82 5.17 20.37
N GLN A 163 7.91 4.20 20.36
CA GLN A 163 7.91 3.06 19.45
C GLN A 163 7.02 3.29 18.21
N ALA A 164 6.45 4.49 18.07
CA ALA A 164 5.57 4.85 16.96
C ALA A 164 6.33 5.65 15.90
N ASP A 165 6.34 5.13 14.67
CA ASP A 165 7.07 5.73 13.54
C ASP A 165 6.36 6.97 12.95
N PHE A 166 5.12 7.24 13.37
CA PHE A 166 4.40 8.48 13.05
C PHE A 166 3.69 8.99 14.31
N ARG A 167 3.72 10.31 14.55
CA ARG A 167 2.94 10.97 15.63
C ARG A 167 1.78 11.78 15.03
N LEU A 168 0.58 11.59 15.58
CA LEU A 168 -0.55 12.49 15.35
C LEU A 168 -0.46 13.47 16.51
N VAL A 169 -0.29 14.75 16.19
CA VAL A 169 -0.49 15.81 17.17
C VAL A 169 -1.96 16.16 17.06
N ASP A 170 -2.70 16.05 18.16
CA ASP A 170 -4.05 16.61 18.20
C ASP A 170 -3.91 18.13 18.01
N GLU A 171 -4.65 18.72 17.07
CA GLU A 171 -4.81 20.18 16.98
C GLU A 171 -5.65 20.66 18.18
N SER A 172 -5.08 20.59 19.37
CA SER A 172 -5.56 21.28 20.55
C SER A 172 -4.59 21.11 21.72
N GLU A 173 -3.36 21.60 21.58
CA GLU A 173 -2.66 22.26 22.69
C GLU A 173 -1.89 23.45 22.09
N GLY A 174 -2.33 24.67 22.42
CA GLY A 174 -1.56 25.88 22.18
C GLY A 174 -0.38 26.01 23.15
#